data_AF-A0A7W2JVQ0-F1
#
_entry.id   AF-A0A7W2JVQ0-F1
#
_cell.length_a   1.000
_cell.length_b   1.000
_cell.length_c   1.000
_cell.angle_alpha   90.00
_cell.angle_beta   90.00
_cell.angle_gamma   90.00
#
_symmetry.space_group_name_H-M   'P 1'
#
loop_
_entity.id
_entity.type
_entity.pdbx_description
1 polymer ?
#
loop_
_entity_poly.entity_id
_entity_poly.type
_entity_poly.pdbx_seq_one_letter_code
_entity_poly.pdbx_strand_id
1 'polypeptide(L)'
;MTEFQLRYCPANYLHLNHCPGALSQVAPALPLWRGSCTLNGWLMSVLGLSEPFDVPERLGKLAYYPQPVFERVLSSLGGLLHGRAIKQLLDPEGQTRLRQALDLQDLRYCLEKWPLVIGPWPAGWQQVLPAGDLDAYLPGCGLAFWLQACGEVDPGFARRMALRLPGMTAVPTWPMDAEQRDLARTLCLKVARDRSPECCHLLN
;
A
#
# COMPACT_ATOMS: atom_id res chain seq x y z
N MET A 1 -9.82 7.32 8.45
CA MET A 1 -10.44 8.15 7.39
C MET A 1 -11.85 7.63 7.15
N THR A 2 -12.81 8.50 6.81
CA THR A 2 -14.19 8.10 6.48
C THR A 2 -14.39 7.91 4.99
N GLU A 3 -15.51 7.30 4.58
CA GLU A 3 -15.88 7.19 3.16
C GLU A 3 -16.00 8.55 2.47
N PHE A 4 -16.64 9.52 3.13
CA PHE A 4 -16.73 10.88 2.61
C PHE A 4 -15.34 11.49 2.37
N GLN A 5 -14.41 11.32 3.31
CA GLN A 5 -13.06 11.83 3.17
C GLN A 5 -12.30 11.17 2.01
N LEU A 6 -12.46 9.86 1.81
CA LEU A 6 -11.86 9.14 0.68
C LEU A 6 -12.40 9.64 -0.66
N ARG A 7 -13.71 9.84 -0.76
CA ARG A 7 -14.37 10.24 -2.01
C ARG A 7 -14.05 11.68 -2.39
N TYR A 8 -14.14 12.59 -1.43
CA TYR A 8 -14.22 14.03 -1.69
C TYR A 8 -13.11 14.87 -1.08
N CYS A 9 -12.21 14.29 -0.27
CA CYS A 9 -11.18 15.06 0.43
C CYS A 9 -9.74 14.58 0.13
N PRO A 10 -9.29 14.62 -1.14
CA PRO A 10 -7.95 14.14 -1.52
C PRO A 10 -6.81 14.83 -0.77
N ALA A 11 -6.94 16.10 -0.37
CA ALA A 11 -5.90 16.79 0.39
C ALA A 11 -5.60 16.11 1.75
N ASN A 12 -6.57 15.39 2.34
CA ASN A 12 -6.38 14.68 3.60
C ASN A 12 -5.38 13.53 3.50
N TYR A 13 -5.30 12.87 2.35
CA TYR A 13 -4.54 11.61 2.19
C TYR A 13 -3.50 11.65 1.06
N LEU A 14 -3.46 12.71 0.25
CA LEU A 14 -2.49 12.89 -0.83
C LEU A 14 -1.06 12.91 -0.30
N HIS A 15 -0.21 12.04 -0.83
CA HIS A 15 1.22 12.08 -0.59
C HIS A 15 1.86 13.29 -1.30
N LEU A 16 2.86 13.91 -0.68
CA LEU A 16 3.47 15.14 -1.19
C LEU A 16 4.08 15.00 -2.59
N ASN A 17 4.63 13.82 -2.91
CA ASN A 17 5.15 13.50 -4.25
C ASN A 17 4.11 13.56 -5.37
N HIS A 18 2.82 13.52 -5.03
CA HIS A 18 1.72 13.64 -5.98
C HIS A 18 1.09 15.05 -6.01
N CYS A 19 1.59 15.99 -5.20
CA CYS A 19 1.12 17.37 -5.25
C CYS A 19 1.42 17.97 -6.64
N PRO A 20 0.41 18.53 -7.34
CA PRO A 20 0.66 19.25 -8.57
C PRO A 20 1.64 20.41 -8.32
N GLY A 21 2.45 20.77 -9.32
CA GLY A 21 3.55 21.72 -9.16
C GLY A 21 3.16 23.06 -8.52
N ALA A 22 1.96 23.56 -8.82
CA ALA A 22 1.44 24.78 -8.20
C ALA A 22 1.26 24.63 -6.68
N LEU A 23 0.78 23.47 -6.21
CA LEU A 23 0.57 23.17 -4.80
C LEU A 23 1.89 22.82 -4.09
N SER A 24 2.80 22.09 -4.74
CA SER A 24 4.06 21.68 -4.10
C SER A 24 4.93 22.87 -3.68
N GLN A 25 4.87 23.97 -4.42
CA GLN A 25 5.60 25.21 -4.11
C GLN A 25 5.02 25.96 -2.89
N VAL A 26 3.70 25.90 -2.69
CA VAL A 26 3.00 26.70 -1.67
C VAL A 26 2.62 25.89 -0.43
N ALA A 27 2.50 24.56 -0.55
CA ALA A 27 2.11 23.67 0.55
C ALA A 27 2.98 23.82 1.82
N PRO A 28 4.31 24.03 1.75
CA PRO A 28 5.12 24.27 2.95
C PRO A 28 4.75 25.56 3.70
N ALA A 29 4.19 26.55 2.99
CA ALA A 29 3.84 27.86 3.54
C ALA A 29 2.35 27.99 3.89
N LEU A 30 1.50 27.04 3.46
CA LEU A 30 0.06 27.03 3.73
C LEU A 30 -0.26 26.14 4.93
N PRO A 31 -0.43 26.69 6.15
CA PRO A 31 -0.86 25.89 7.28
C PRO A 31 -2.25 25.29 6.99
N LEU A 32 -2.47 24.06 7.46
CA LEU A 32 -3.78 23.39 7.39
C LEU A 32 -4.35 23.17 5.98
N TRP A 33 -3.52 23.26 4.93
CA TRP A 33 -3.98 23.09 3.53
C TRP A 33 -4.68 21.74 3.31
N ARG A 34 -4.28 20.70 4.05
CA ARG A 34 -4.91 19.37 4.02
C ARG A 34 -6.40 19.39 4.37
N GLY A 35 -6.85 20.35 5.18
CA GLY A 35 -8.26 20.50 5.57
C GLY A 35 -9.10 21.42 4.67
N SER A 36 -8.53 21.98 3.59
CA SER A 36 -9.21 22.98 2.77
C SER A 36 -10.20 22.35 1.78
N CYS A 37 -11.49 22.70 1.89
CA CYS A 37 -12.53 22.29 0.95
C CYS A 37 -12.26 22.77 -0.48
N THR A 38 -11.74 24.00 -0.65
CA THR A 38 -11.40 24.56 -1.97
C THR A 38 -10.28 23.77 -2.64
N LEU A 39 -9.24 23.40 -1.88
CA LEU A 39 -8.16 22.57 -2.40
C LEU A 39 -8.64 21.16 -2.74
N ASN A 40 -9.55 20.59 -1.95
CA ASN A 40 -10.17 19.31 -2.27
C ASN A 40 -10.88 19.33 -3.63
N GLY A 41 -11.73 20.33 -3.89
CA GLY A 41 -12.40 20.47 -5.19
C GLY A 41 -11.42 20.64 -6.36
N TRP A 42 -10.37 21.46 -6.18
CA TRP A 42 -9.34 21.64 -7.19
C TRP A 42 -8.52 20.37 -7.46
N LEU A 43 -8.08 19.66 -6.40
CA LEU A 43 -7.35 18.40 -6.52
C LEU A 43 -8.19 17.30 -7.18
N MET A 44 -9.50 17.25 -6.90
CA MET A 44 -10.41 16.30 -7.56
C MET A 44 -10.38 16.46 -9.08
N SER A 45 -10.38 17.72 -9.55
CA SER A 45 -10.30 18.03 -10.99
C SER A 45 -8.92 17.72 -11.57
N VAL A 46 -7.84 18.26 -10.97
CA VAL A 46 -6.48 18.14 -11.52
C VAL A 46 -5.95 16.71 -11.51
N LEU A 47 -6.34 15.91 -10.52
CA LEU A 47 -5.92 14.50 -10.42
C LEU A 47 -6.89 13.54 -11.14
N GLY A 48 -7.96 14.05 -11.75
CA GLY A 48 -8.98 13.26 -12.43
C GLY A 48 -9.63 12.21 -11.52
N LEU A 49 -10.04 12.64 -10.32
CA LEU A 49 -10.65 11.78 -9.30
C LEU A 49 -12.16 11.73 -9.46
N SER A 50 -12.61 11.17 -10.58
CA SER A 50 -14.03 11.08 -10.93
C SER A 50 -14.83 10.26 -9.91
N GLU A 51 -16.13 10.58 -9.84
CA GLU A 51 -17.18 9.80 -9.18
C GLU A 51 -18.25 9.43 -10.24
N PRO A 52 -19.06 8.38 -10.01
CA PRO A 52 -18.96 7.44 -8.89
C PRO A 52 -17.79 6.45 -9.06
N PHE A 53 -17.34 5.87 -7.94
CA PHE A 53 -16.51 4.66 -7.94
C PHE A 53 -16.96 3.69 -6.85
N ASP A 54 -16.71 2.41 -7.09
CA ASP A 54 -17.02 1.34 -6.13
C ASP A 54 -15.82 1.01 -5.23
N VAL A 55 -16.10 0.83 -3.94
CA VAL A 55 -15.12 0.35 -2.96
C VAL A 55 -15.26 -1.17 -2.83
N PRO A 56 -14.21 -1.96 -3.11
CA PRO A 56 -14.27 -3.41 -2.95
C PRO A 56 -14.71 -3.82 -1.55
N GLU A 57 -15.56 -4.84 -1.44
CA GLU A 57 -15.96 -5.38 -0.14
C GLU A 57 -14.75 -5.92 0.63
N ARG A 58 -14.79 -5.77 1.96
CA ARG A 58 -13.74 -6.19 2.91
C ARG A 58 -12.38 -5.54 2.66
N LEU A 59 -11.60 -6.04 1.70
CA LEU A 59 -10.25 -5.56 1.42
C LEU A 59 -10.21 -4.08 1.01
N GLY A 60 -11.28 -3.55 0.41
CA GLY A 60 -11.35 -2.12 0.08
C GLY A 60 -11.35 -1.21 1.31
N LYS A 61 -11.71 -1.72 2.49
CA LYS A 61 -11.74 -0.95 3.73
C LYS A 61 -10.35 -0.60 4.28
N LEU A 62 -9.27 -1.19 3.73
CA LEU A 62 -7.90 -0.72 3.94
C LEU A 62 -7.75 0.78 3.60
N ALA A 63 -8.53 1.29 2.64
CA ALA A 63 -8.54 2.69 2.28
C ALA A 63 -8.83 3.62 3.46
N TYR A 64 -9.49 3.13 4.52
CA TYR A 64 -9.87 3.93 5.68
C TYR A 64 -8.82 3.98 6.79
N TYR A 65 -7.76 3.16 6.67
CA TYR A 65 -6.73 3.08 7.68
C TYR A 65 -5.97 4.41 7.84
N PRO A 66 -5.56 4.77 9.08
CA PRO A 66 -4.61 5.85 9.29
C PRO A 66 -3.34 5.63 8.47
N GLN A 67 -2.70 6.72 7.99
CA GLN A 67 -1.56 6.63 7.09
C GLN A 67 -0.41 5.73 7.59
N PRO A 68 0.06 5.83 8.85
CA PRO A 68 1.14 4.97 9.33
C PRO A 68 0.77 3.49 9.33
N VAL A 69 -0.49 3.17 9.63
CA VAL A 69 -1.00 1.79 9.66
C VAL A 69 -1.16 1.24 8.25
N PHE A 70 -1.64 2.08 7.32
CA PHE A 70 -1.74 1.76 5.90
C PHE A 70 -0.37 1.40 5.31
N GLU A 71 0.63 2.26 5.51
CA GLU A 71 2.00 2.01 5.05
C GLU A 71 2.59 0.76 5.69
N ARG A 72 2.48 0.59 7.01
CA ARG A 72 3.01 -0.60 7.71
C ARG A 72 2.44 -1.91 7.18
N VAL A 73 1.12 -1.99 6.95
CA VAL A 73 0.48 -3.19 6.40
C VAL A 73 0.99 -3.49 5.00
N LEU A 74 1.08 -2.46 4.15
CA LEU A 74 1.53 -2.62 2.77
C LEU A 74 3.03 -2.95 2.68
N SER A 75 3.88 -2.29 3.47
CA SER A 75 5.31 -2.59 3.55
C SER A 75 5.56 -4.00 4.07
N SER A 76 4.80 -4.45 5.08
CA SER A 76 4.86 -5.83 5.57
C SER A 76 4.43 -6.84 4.50
N LEU A 77 3.35 -6.56 3.76
CA LEU A 77 2.91 -7.42 2.65
C LEU A 77 3.97 -7.46 1.53
N GLY A 78 4.50 -6.31 1.14
CA GLY A 78 5.61 -6.19 0.20
C GLY A 78 6.84 -6.97 0.65
N GLY A 79 7.23 -6.85 1.92
CA GLY A 79 8.35 -7.60 2.50
C GLY A 79 8.12 -9.11 2.48
N LEU A 80 6.91 -9.57 2.82
CA LEU A 80 6.55 -10.99 2.76
C LEU A 80 6.64 -11.56 1.33
N LEU A 81 6.25 -10.79 0.31
CA LEU A 81 6.40 -11.16 -1.11
C LEU A 81 7.87 -11.30 -1.54
N HIS A 82 8.81 -10.84 -0.71
CA HIS A 82 10.26 -10.99 -0.91
C HIS A 82 10.91 -11.84 0.20
N GLY A 83 10.13 -12.53 1.04
CA GLY A 83 10.61 -13.22 2.23
C GLY A 83 11.73 -14.23 1.96
N ARG A 84 11.66 -14.95 0.84
CA ARG A 84 12.74 -15.85 0.39
C ARG A 84 14.03 -15.07 0.08
N ALA A 85 13.95 -13.97 -0.65
CA ALA A 85 15.10 -13.15 -1.01
C ALA A 85 15.71 -12.47 0.22
N ILE A 86 14.87 -11.93 1.12
CA ILE A 86 15.30 -11.35 2.39
C ILE A 86 16.05 -12.38 3.25
N LYS A 87 15.54 -13.61 3.35
CA LYS A 87 16.20 -14.69 4.11
C LYS A 87 17.58 -15.06 3.55
N GLN A 88 17.78 -14.90 2.24
CA GLN A 88 19.01 -15.25 1.54
C GLN A 88 19.99 -14.07 1.41
N LEU A 89 19.64 -12.90 1.95
CA LEU A 89 20.44 -11.69 1.80
C LEU A 89 21.63 -11.69 2.74
N LEU A 90 22.83 -11.83 2.17
CA LEU A 90 24.09 -11.89 2.92
C LEU A 90 24.89 -10.59 2.83
N ASP A 91 24.63 -9.75 1.82
CA ASP A 91 25.43 -8.55 1.60
C ASP A 91 25.05 -7.40 2.57
N PRO A 92 26.04 -6.64 3.09
CA PRO A 92 25.78 -5.58 4.05
C PRO A 92 24.96 -4.40 3.51
N GLU A 93 25.09 -4.10 2.22
CA GLU A 93 24.41 -2.98 1.56
C GLU A 93 22.90 -3.23 1.49
N GLY A 94 22.50 -4.40 1.02
CA GLY A 94 21.12 -4.85 0.98
C GLY A 94 20.52 -4.94 2.38
N GLN A 95 21.27 -5.41 3.37
CA GLN A 95 20.80 -5.40 4.76
C GLN A 95 20.56 -3.99 5.29
N THR A 96 21.42 -3.04 4.93
CA THR A 96 21.24 -1.62 5.30
C THR A 96 19.98 -1.05 4.65
N ARG A 97 19.80 -1.28 3.34
CA ARG A 97 18.61 -0.85 2.60
C ARG A 97 17.32 -1.44 3.17
N LEU A 98 17.33 -2.72 3.56
CA LEU A 98 16.16 -3.34 4.20
C LEU A 98 15.84 -2.73 5.56
N ARG A 99 16.84 -2.39 6.38
CA ARG A 99 16.63 -1.75 7.69
C ARG A 99 16.21 -0.29 7.59
N GLN A 100 16.44 0.35 6.44
CA GLN A 100 15.91 1.67 6.14
C GLN A 100 14.42 1.57 5.77
N ALA A 101 14.06 0.60 4.94
CA ALA A 101 12.68 0.44 4.44
C ALA A 101 11.71 -0.26 5.39
N LEU A 102 12.21 -1.17 6.23
CA LEU A 102 11.43 -1.90 7.21
C LEU A 102 11.99 -1.63 8.59
N ASP A 103 11.12 -1.29 9.53
CA ASP A 103 11.49 -1.26 10.93
C ASP A 103 11.91 -2.66 11.41
N LEU A 104 12.54 -2.73 12.59
CA LEU A 104 13.05 -4.00 13.12
C LEU A 104 11.93 -5.02 13.38
N GLN A 105 10.71 -4.57 13.70
CA GLN A 105 9.58 -5.47 13.93
C GLN A 105 9.01 -6.01 12.62
N ASP A 106 8.90 -5.17 11.59
CA ASP A 106 8.45 -5.53 10.24
C ASP A 106 9.43 -6.49 9.58
N LEU A 107 10.74 -6.24 9.70
CA LEU A 107 11.77 -7.14 9.17
C LEU A 107 11.71 -8.50 9.87
N ARG A 108 11.58 -8.52 11.19
CA ARG A 108 11.41 -9.74 11.97
C ARG A 108 10.15 -10.50 11.57
N TYR A 109 9.03 -9.78 11.42
CA TYR A 109 7.77 -10.33 10.96
C TYR A 109 7.95 -11.02 9.60
N CYS A 110 8.60 -10.35 8.63
CA CYS A 110 8.84 -10.93 7.32
C CYS A 110 9.66 -12.22 7.41
N LEU A 111 10.78 -12.21 8.15
CA LEU A 111 11.67 -13.37 8.30
C LEU A 111 10.99 -14.57 8.98
N GLU A 112 10.17 -14.32 10.00
CA GLU A 112 9.51 -15.37 10.77
C GLU A 112 8.23 -15.89 10.09
N LYS A 113 7.45 -15.00 9.47
CA LYS A 113 6.08 -15.33 9.00
C LYS A 113 5.99 -15.67 7.53
N TRP A 114 6.95 -15.29 6.70
CA TRP A 114 6.87 -15.62 5.27
C TRP A 114 6.64 -17.11 5.02
N PRO A 115 7.30 -18.09 5.66
CA PRO A 115 7.08 -19.49 5.32
C PRO A 115 5.81 -20.06 5.98
N LEU A 116 5.13 -19.32 6.86
CA LEU A 116 4.07 -19.82 7.74
C LEU A 116 2.69 -19.20 7.46
N VAL A 117 2.62 -18.06 6.77
CA VAL A 117 1.38 -17.29 6.65
C VAL A 117 0.32 -17.97 5.77
N ILE A 118 0.73 -18.58 4.66
CA ILE A 118 -0.18 -19.25 3.70
C ILE A 118 0.23 -20.69 3.37
N GLY A 119 1.22 -21.25 4.07
CA GLY A 119 1.79 -22.55 3.71
C GLY A 119 2.65 -22.45 2.44
N PRO A 120 2.51 -23.38 1.47
CA PRO A 120 3.26 -23.32 0.22
C PRO A 120 2.95 -22.04 -0.57
N TRP A 121 4.00 -21.32 -0.96
CA TRP A 121 3.85 -20.13 -1.80
C TRP A 121 3.60 -20.52 -3.25
N PRO A 122 2.58 -19.93 -3.91
CA PRO A 122 2.39 -20.10 -5.34
C PRO A 122 3.63 -19.68 -6.13
N ALA A 123 3.86 -20.36 -7.26
CA ALA A 123 4.95 -20.02 -8.17
C ALA A 123 4.82 -18.56 -8.65
N GLY A 124 5.94 -17.84 -8.66
CA GLY A 124 5.98 -16.44 -9.08
C GLY A 124 5.46 -15.43 -8.04
N TRP A 125 4.97 -15.85 -6.86
CA TRP A 125 4.59 -14.89 -5.82
C TRP A 125 5.80 -14.30 -5.10
N GLN A 126 6.75 -15.17 -4.75
CA GLN A 126 8.01 -14.75 -4.16
C GLN A 126 8.90 -14.09 -5.23
N GLN A 127 9.26 -12.83 -4.99
CA GLN A 127 10.05 -11.99 -5.89
C GLN A 127 11.47 -11.79 -5.35
N VAL A 128 12.40 -11.44 -6.25
CA VAL A 128 13.74 -10.99 -5.88
C VAL A 128 13.68 -9.54 -5.42
N LEU A 129 14.55 -9.15 -4.48
CA LEU A 129 14.66 -7.74 -4.09
C LEU A 129 15.22 -6.93 -5.26
N PRO A 130 14.60 -5.79 -5.63
CA PRO A 130 15.13 -4.95 -6.69
C PRO A 130 16.42 -4.26 -6.24
N ALA A 131 17.20 -3.76 -7.19
CA ALA A 131 18.21 -2.75 -6.91
C ALA A 131 17.53 -1.39 -6.64
N GLY A 132 18.13 -0.55 -5.78
CA GLY A 132 17.65 0.81 -5.50
C GLY A 132 16.82 0.99 -4.22
N ASP A 133 15.99 2.01 -4.19
CA ASP A 133 15.23 2.37 -2.99
C ASP A 133 14.15 1.34 -2.65
N LEU A 134 14.10 0.91 -1.38
CA LEU A 134 13.10 -0.04 -0.87
C LEU A 134 11.95 0.65 -0.12
N ASP A 135 12.13 1.89 0.33
CA ASP A 135 11.18 2.60 1.19
C ASP A 135 9.85 2.86 0.46
N ALA A 136 9.93 3.34 -0.78
CA ALA A 136 8.77 3.45 -1.66
C ALA A 136 8.37 2.09 -2.27
N TYR A 137 9.34 1.19 -2.45
CA TYR A 137 9.13 -0.05 -3.18
C TYR A 137 8.25 -1.06 -2.48
N LEU A 138 8.55 -1.39 -1.23
CA LEU A 138 7.80 -2.40 -0.48
C LEU A 138 6.31 -2.03 -0.31
N PRO A 139 5.92 -0.81 0.10
CA PRO A 139 4.50 -0.47 0.20
C PRO A 139 3.81 -0.42 -1.17
N GLY A 140 4.49 0.03 -2.23
CA GLY A 140 3.91 0.01 -3.57
C GLY A 140 3.71 -1.42 -4.11
N CYS A 141 4.66 -2.32 -3.85
CA CYS A 141 4.56 -3.74 -4.14
C CYS A 141 3.38 -4.39 -3.37
N GLY A 142 3.26 -4.10 -2.07
CA GLY A 142 2.14 -4.52 -1.25
C GLY A 142 0.81 -4.00 -1.78
N LEU A 143 0.74 -2.73 -2.20
CA LEU A 143 -0.48 -2.15 -2.76
C LEU A 143 -0.89 -2.83 -4.06
N ALA A 144 0.07 -3.10 -4.95
CA ALA A 144 -0.18 -3.78 -6.22
C ALA A 144 -0.76 -5.18 -6.00
N PHE A 145 -0.20 -5.93 -5.03
CA PHE A 145 -0.72 -7.24 -4.66
C PHE A 145 -2.11 -7.14 -4.02
N TRP A 146 -2.31 -6.19 -3.12
CA TRP A 146 -3.59 -5.95 -2.44
C TRP A 146 -4.72 -5.66 -3.43
N LEU A 147 -4.47 -4.81 -4.42
CA LEU A 147 -5.45 -4.48 -5.46
C LEU A 147 -5.77 -5.69 -6.35
N GLN A 148 -4.78 -6.51 -6.69
CA GLN A 148 -5.00 -7.76 -7.43
C GLN A 148 -5.79 -8.80 -6.62
N ALA A 149 -5.60 -8.85 -5.30
CA ALA A 149 -6.37 -9.71 -4.41
C ALA A 149 -7.85 -9.28 -4.31
N CYS A 150 -8.16 -7.99 -4.47
CA CYS A 150 -9.55 -7.53 -4.57
C CYS A 150 -10.25 -8.12 -5.80
N GLY A 151 -9.53 -8.32 -6.91
CA GLY A 151 -10.08 -8.79 -8.19
C GLY A 151 -10.33 -7.62 -9.14
N GLU A 152 -11.54 -7.54 -9.69
CA GLU A 152 -11.95 -6.36 -10.46
C GLU A 152 -12.10 -5.16 -9.52
N VAL A 153 -11.36 -4.09 -9.79
CA VAL A 153 -11.30 -2.90 -8.94
C VAL A 153 -11.56 -1.67 -9.80
N ASP A 154 -12.42 -0.79 -9.29
CA ASP A 154 -12.69 0.49 -9.94
C ASP A 154 -11.39 1.33 -10.05
N PRO A 155 -11.05 1.87 -11.23
CA PRO A 155 -9.85 2.69 -11.42
C PRO A 155 -9.78 3.91 -10.50
N GLY A 156 -10.93 4.51 -10.17
CA GLY A 156 -11.05 5.63 -9.23
C GLY A 156 -10.69 5.24 -7.80
N PHE A 157 -11.04 4.03 -7.36
CA PHE A 157 -10.60 3.48 -6.07
C PHE A 157 -9.10 3.21 -6.07
N ALA A 158 -8.60 2.47 -7.07
CA ALA A 158 -7.19 2.11 -7.19
C ALA A 158 -6.29 3.36 -7.23
N ARG A 159 -6.69 4.38 -7.97
CA ARG A 159 -5.97 5.67 -8.05
C ARG A 159 -5.90 6.36 -6.69
N ARG A 160 -7.01 6.43 -5.94
CA ARG A 160 -7.03 7.06 -4.61
C ARG A 160 -6.13 6.32 -3.61
N MET A 161 -6.08 4.99 -3.68
CA MET A 161 -5.15 4.19 -2.88
C MET A 161 -3.69 4.49 -3.22
N ALA A 162 -3.36 4.57 -4.53
CA ALA A 162 -2.01 4.86 -5.00
C ALA A 162 -1.52 6.25 -4.58
N LEU A 163 -2.40 7.25 -4.62
CA LEU A 163 -2.08 8.64 -4.23
C LEU A 163 -1.67 8.81 -2.76
N ARG A 164 -1.90 7.79 -1.93
CA ARG A 164 -1.46 7.80 -0.52
C ARG A 164 0.01 7.45 -0.35
N LEU A 165 0.65 6.88 -1.36
CA LEU A 165 2.06 6.49 -1.33
C LEU A 165 2.91 7.49 -2.13
N PRO A 166 4.25 7.50 -2.00
CA PRO A 166 5.15 8.37 -2.76
C PRO A 166 5.14 8.23 -4.28
N GLY A 167 4.37 7.28 -4.83
CA GLY A 167 4.37 6.93 -6.25
C GLY A 167 5.55 6.02 -6.61
N MET A 168 5.33 5.10 -7.55
CA MET A 168 6.39 4.21 -8.03
C MET A 168 6.19 3.85 -9.50
N THR A 169 7.32 3.64 -10.19
CA THR A 169 7.39 3.47 -11.65
C THR A 169 7.18 2.04 -12.11
N ALA A 170 7.60 1.03 -11.33
CA ALA A 170 7.46 -0.37 -11.72
C ALA A 170 7.20 -1.26 -10.50
N VAL A 171 6.05 -1.92 -10.49
CA VAL A 171 5.69 -2.96 -9.52
C VAL A 171 5.44 -4.28 -10.26
N PRO A 172 5.81 -5.43 -9.67
CA PRO A 172 5.44 -6.72 -10.23
C PRO A 172 3.92 -6.88 -10.36
N THR A 173 3.52 -7.76 -11.27
CA THR A 173 2.14 -8.24 -11.36
C THR A 173 2.11 -9.72 -11.04
N TRP A 174 1.00 -10.17 -10.44
CA TRP A 174 0.75 -11.55 -10.09
C TRP A 174 -0.56 -11.94 -10.77
N PRO A 175 -0.50 -12.50 -11.99
CA PRO A 175 -1.69 -13.08 -12.59
C PRO A 175 -2.26 -14.13 -11.64
N MET A 176 -3.51 -13.93 -11.22
CA MET A 176 -4.21 -14.80 -10.26
C MET A 176 -5.47 -15.35 -10.90
N ASP A 177 -5.57 -16.68 -10.94
CA ASP A 177 -6.86 -17.35 -11.11
C ASP A 177 -7.75 -17.16 -9.85
N ALA A 178 -8.94 -17.77 -9.84
CA ALA A 178 -9.88 -17.63 -8.73
C ALA A 178 -9.33 -18.19 -7.40
N GLU A 179 -8.66 -19.34 -7.44
CA GLU A 179 -8.13 -19.99 -6.23
C GLU A 179 -6.95 -19.20 -5.66
N GLN A 180 -6.04 -18.76 -6.54
CA GLN A 180 -4.93 -17.89 -6.17
C GLN A 180 -5.42 -16.55 -5.61
N ARG A 181 -6.52 -16.02 -6.13
CA ARG A 181 -7.12 -14.78 -5.62
C ARG A 181 -7.70 -14.96 -4.21
N ASP A 182 -8.34 -16.08 -3.93
CA ASP A 182 -8.84 -16.39 -2.58
C ASP A 182 -7.69 -16.60 -1.58
N LEU A 183 -6.60 -17.23 -2.01
CA LEU A 183 -5.38 -17.32 -1.23
C LEU A 183 -4.73 -15.93 -1.00
N ALA A 184 -4.74 -15.06 -2.02
CA ALA A 184 -4.20 -13.71 -1.93
C ALA A 184 -5.01 -12.84 -0.95
N ARG A 185 -6.34 -12.97 -0.98
CA ARG A 185 -7.22 -12.34 0.02
C ARG A 185 -6.91 -12.84 1.42
N THR A 186 -6.72 -14.14 1.59
CA THR A 186 -6.34 -14.74 2.86
C THR A 186 -5.00 -14.19 3.37
N LEU A 187 -3.99 -14.08 2.49
CA LEU A 187 -2.70 -13.45 2.82
C LEU A 187 -2.90 -12.01 3.29
N CYS A 188 -3.60 -11.19 2.50
CA CYS A 188 -3.85 -9.77 2.82
C CYS A 188 -4.54 -9.60 4.17
N LEU A 189 -5.58 -10.38 4.45
CA LEU A 189 -6.32 -10.33 5.71
C LEU A 189 -5.48 -10.77 6.91
N LYS A 190 -4.66 -11.82 6.76
CA LYS A 190 -3.74 -12.28 7.82
C LYS A 190 -2.70 -11.21 8.14
N VAL A 191 -2.07 -10.62 7.12
CA VAL A 191 -1.09 -9.55 7.30
C VAL A 191 -1.73 -8.35 7.97
N ALA A 192 -2.90 -7.91 7.52
CA ALA A 192 -3.59 -6.79 8.15
C ALA A 192 -3.98 -7.09 9.61
N ARG A 193 -4.41 -8.31 9.93
CA ARG A 193 -4.71 -8.71 11.31
C ARG A 193 -3.47 -8.66 12.20
N ASP A 194 -2.34 -9.18 11.72
CA ASP A 194 -1.09 -9.22 12.48
C ASP A 194 -0.44 -7.84 12.64
N ARG A 195 -0.50 -7.01 11.59
CA ARG A 195 0.19 -5.73 11.52
C ARG A 195 -0.70 -4.54 11.83
N SER A 196 -1.98 -4.74 12.12
CA SER A 196 -2.88 -3.66 12.51
C SER A 196 -4.06 -4.15 13.38
N PRO A 197 -3.81 -4.80 14.52
CA PRO A 197 -4.88 -5.24 15.41
C PRO A 197 -5.84 -4.09 15.82
N GLU A 198 -5.36 -2.85 15.83
CA GLU A 198 -6.16 -1.65 16.12
C GLU A 198 -7.15 -1.26 15.02
N CYS A 199 -6.92 -1.67 13.77
CA CYS A 199 -7.74 -1.29 12.60
C CYS A 199 -8.38 -2.49 11.88
N CYS A 200 -8.01 -3.72 12.24
CA CYS A 200 -8.47 -4.94 11.55
C CYS A 200 -9.99 -5.16 11.59
N HIS A 201 -10.68 -4.54 12.56
CA HIS A 201 -12.14 -4.54 12.66
C HIS A 201 -12.84 -3.98 11.42
N LEU A 202 -12.16 -3.13 10.64
CA LEU A 202 -12.68 -2.57 9.39
C LEU A 202 -12.73 -3.60 8.25
N LEU A 203 -11.99 -4.71 8.34
CA LEU A 203 -11.85 -5.72 7.29
C LEU A 203 -12.75 -6.96 7.49
N ASN A 204 -13.60 -6.95 8.52
CA ASN A 204 -14.50 -8.06 8.85
C ASN A 204 -15.64 -8.23 7.84
#